data_AF-A0A520F9D0-F1
#
_entry.id   AF-A0A520F9D0-F1
#
_cell.length_a   1.000
_cell.length_b   1.000
_cell.length_c   1.000
_cell.angle_alpha   90.00
_cell.angle_beta   90.00
_cell.angle_gamma   90.00
#
_symmetry.space_group_name_H-M   'P 1'
#
loop_
_entity.id
_entity.type
_entity.pdbx_description
1 polymer ?
#
loop_
_entity_poly.entity_id
_entity_poly.type
_entity_poly.pdbx_seq_one_letter_code
_entity_poly.pdbx_strand_id
1 'polypeptide(L)' 'VAHRPWRARTAEHALLGTAPDEASFRAAITEELHAAEPLRDNAFKVPLVTNLVTRTLVELAELGTHEELGDRS' A
#
# COMPACT_ATOMS: atom_id res chain seq x y z
N VAL A 1 -7.79 -5.39 12.88
CA VAL A 1 -8.31 -4.00 12.88
C VAL A 1 -8.51 -3.58 14.32
N ALA A 2 -7.54 -2.86 14.85
CA ALA A 2 -7.71 -2.17 16.12
C ALA A 2 -8.71 -1.02 15.91
N HIS A 3 -9.41 -0.62 16.96
CA HIS A 3 -10.35 0.50 16.99
C HIS A 3 -9.67 1.89 16.85
N ARG A 4 -8.42 1.92 16.37
CA ARG A 4 -7.62 3.11 16.12
C ARG A 4 -7.13 3.08 14.67
N PRO A 5 -7.04 4.24 14.00
CA PRO A 5 -6.49 4.30 12.65
C PRO A 5 -5.07 3.73 12.65
N TRP A 6 -4.84 2.77 11.75
CA TRP A 6 -3.53 2.16 11.55
C TRP A 6 -2.64 3.08 10.73
N ARG A 7 -1.36 3.16 11.08
CA ARG A 7 -0.34 3.88 10.34
C ARG A 7 0.73 2.90 9.85
N ALA A 8 0.89 2.81 8.53
CA ALA A 8 1.69 1.81 7.84
C ALA A 8 3.15 2.26 7.65
N ARG A 9 3.90 2.43 8.75
CA ARG A 9 5.23 3.05 8.73
C ARG A 9 6.27 2.26 7.94
N THR A 10 6.20 0.93 7.98
CA THR A 10 7.11 0.06 7.23
C THR A 10 6.83 0.18 5.73
N ALA A 11 5.55 0.17 5.34
CA ALA A 11 5.17 0.37 3.95
C ALA A 11 5.54 1.78 3.45
N GLU A 12 5.30 2.83 4.25
CA GLU A 12 5.73 4.21 3.93
C GLU A 12 7.24 4.25 3.64
N HIS A 13 8.06 3.64 4.49
CA HIS A 13 9.50 3.62 4.31
C HIS A 13 9.95 2.81 3.10
N ALA A 14 9.34 1.64 2.85
CA ALA A 14 9.66 0.77 1.73
C ALA A 14 9.36 1.39 0.36
N LEU A 15 8.39 2.31 0.29
CA LEU A 15 7.98 2.96 -0.96
C LEU A 15 8.75 4.24 -1.29
N LEU A 16 9.52 4.80 -0.34
CA LEU A 16 10.30 6.01 -0.60
C LEU A 16 11.45 5.69 -1.58
N GLY A 17 11.44 6.35 -2.74
CA GLY A 17 12.47 6.20 -3.76
C GLY A 17 12.31 4.98 -4.67
N THR A 18 11.24 4.20 -4.52
CA THR A 18 10.91 3.10 -5.44
C THR A 18 10.00 3.57 -6.57
N ALA A 19 9.93 2.81 -7.66
CA ALA A 19 8.93 3.04 -8.69
C ALA A 19 7.52 2.83 -8.11
N PRO A 20 6.53 3.68 -8.45
CA PRO A 20 5.16 3.55 -7.97
C PRO A 20 4.41 2.48 -8.78
N ASP A 21 4.83 1.22 -8.65
CA ASP A 21 4.25 0.06 -9.35
C ASP A 21 3.59 -0.96 -8.41
N GLU A 22 2.72 -1.80 -8.99
CA GLU A 22 1.94 -2.79 -8.26
C GLU A 22 2.81 -3.74 -7.43
N ALA A 23 3.96 -4.16 -7.98
CA ALA A 23 4.87 -5.08 -7.33
C ALA A 23 5.47 -4.47 -6.05
N SER A 24 5.88 -3.20 -6.13
CA SER A 24 6.42 -2.43 -5.00
C SER A 24 5.36 -2.20 -3.93
N PHE A 25 4.13 -1.85 -4.31
CA PHE A 25 3.02 -1.71 -3.36
C PHE A 25 2.70 -3.01 -2.64
N ARG A 26 2.65 -4.13 -3.39
CA ARG A 26 2.37 -5.45 -2.82
C ARG A 26 3.47 -5.90 -1.86
N ALA A 27 4.74 -5.64 -2.19
CA ALA A 27 5.86 -5.94 -1.30
C ALA A 27 5.77 -5.12 -0.01
N ALA A 28 5.57 -3.81 -0.12
CA ALA A 28 5.50 -2.89 1.02
C ALA A 28 4.37 -3.23 2.01
N ILE A 29 3.15 -3.50 1.51
CA ILE A 29 2.03 -3.88 2.39
C ILE A 29 2.20 -5.26 3.02
N THR A 30 2.87 -6.19 2.32
CA THR A 30 3.17 -7.52 2.86
C THR A 30 4.14 -7.42 4.03
N GLU A 31 5.18 -6.60 3.88
CA GLU A 31 6.16 -6.36 4.94
C GLU A 31 5.53 -5.71 6.18
N GLU A 32 4.71 -4.69 5.96
CA GLU A 32 3.97 -4.02 7.03
C GLU A 32 3.02 -4.99 7.77
N LEU A 33 2.27 -5.82 7.04
CA LEU A 33 1.37 -6.81 7.65
C LEU A 33 2.13 -7.91 8.41
N HIS A 34 3.34 -8.26 7.96
CA HIS A 34 4.22 -9.17 8.67
C HIS A 34 4.74 -8.54 9.98
N ALA A 35 5.09 -7.25 9.95
CA ALA A 35 5.52 -6.51 11.13
C ALA A 35 4.40 -6.33 12.18
N ALA A 36 3.14 -6.36 11.77
CA ALA A 36 1.98 -6.23 12.64
C ALA A 36 1.54 -7.54 13.35
N GLU A 37 2.25 -8.65 13.15
CA GLU A 37 1.95 -10.00 13.67
C GLU A 37 0.47 -10.40 13.50
N PRO A 38 0.09 -11.05 12.37
CA PRO A 38 -1.29 -11.44 12.15
C PRO A 38 -1.73 -12.51 13.17
N LEU A 39 -2.45 -12.09 14.21
CA LEU A 39 -3.13 -12.99 15.13
C LEU A 39 -4.11 -13.88 14.34
N ARG A 40 -4.28 -15.14 14.77
CA ARG A 40 -5.15 -16.16 14.12
C ARG A 40 -6.52 -15.62 13.72
N ASP A 41 -7.12 -14.77 14.55
CA ASP A 41 -8.47 -14.21 14.34
C ASP A 41 -8.53 -13.12 13.25
N ASN A 42 -7.39 -12.68 12.71
CA ASN A 42 -7.31 -11.66 11.67
C ASN A 42 -6.57 -12.14 10.41
N ALA A 43 -6.18 -13.42 10.33
CA ALA A 43 -5.44 -13.97 9.20
C ALA A 43 -6.18 -13.80 7.85
N PHE A 44 -7.52 -13.91 7.85
CA PHE A 44 -8.33 -13.69 6.65
C PHE A 44 -8.32 -12.22 6.16
N LYS A 45 -7.99 -11.27 7.04
CA LYS A 45 -7.90 -9.84 6.68
C LYS A 45 -6.61 -9.52 5.95
N VAL A 46 -5.57 -10.35 6.08
CA VAL A 46 -4.27 -10.15 5.42
C VAL A 46 -4.45 -10.02 3.89
N PRO A 47 -5.00 -11.01 3.16
CA PRO A 47 -5.16 -10.88 1.72
C PRO A 47 -6.13 -9.76 1.31
N LEU A 48 -7.15 -9.48 2.12
CA LEU A 48 -8.11 -8.39 1.86
C LEU A 48 -7.43 -7.02 1.95
N VAL A 49 -6.63 -6.79 2.98
CA VAL A 49 -5.90 -5.54 3.18
C VAL A 49 -4.84 -5.37 2.10
N THR A 50 -4.09 -6.42 1.77
CA THR A 50 -3.12 -6.39 0.67
C THR A 50 -3.78 -5.95 -0.64
N ASN A 51 -4.85 -6.63 -1.06
CA ASN A 51 -5.51 -6.33 -2.33
C ASN A 51 -6.12 -4.92 -2.35
N LEU A 52 -6.74 -4.48 -1.25
CA LEU A 52 -7.34 -3.15 -1.17
C LEU A 52 -6.29 -2.06 -1.29
N VAL A 53 -5.21 -2.14 -0.49
CA VAL A 53 -4.15 -1.14 -0.47
C VAL A 53 -3.43 -1.10 -1.82
N THR A 54 -3.06 -2.25 -2.38
CA THR A 54 -2.38 -2.31 -3.68
C THR A 54 -3.24 -1.67 -4.77
N ARG A 55 -4.53 -2.01 -4.84
CA ARG A 55 -5.43 -1.42 -5.84
C ARG A 55 -5.53 0.11 -5.70
N THR A 56 -5.75 0.61 -4.48
CA THR A 56 -5.84 2.06 -4.25
C THR A 56 -4.56 2.80 -4.63
N LEU A 57 -3.39 2.22 -4.34
CA LEU A 57 -2.12 2.85 -4.70
C LEU A 57 -1.86 2.84 -6.22
N VAL A 58 -2.26 1.77 -6.93
CA VAL A 58 -2.21 1.75 -8.40
C VAL A 58 -3.11 2.83 -8.99
N GLU A 59 -4.37 2.92 -8.54
CA GLU A 59 -5.31 3.94 -9.01
C GLU A 59 -4.77 5.37 -8.78
N LEU A 60 -4.12 5.62 -7.63
CA LEU A 60 -3.50 6.92 -7.35
C LEU A 60 -2.24 7.19 -8.19
N ALA A 61 -1.43 6.17 -8.46
CA ALA A 61 -0.25 6.30 -9.30
C ALA A 61 -0.63 6.64 -10.75
N GLU A 62 -1.69 6.02 -11.26
CA GLU A 62 -2.25 6.34 -12.58
C GLU A 62 -2.74 7.79 -12.64
N LEU A 63 -3.51 8.25 -11.64
CA LEU A 63 -3.96 9.63 -11.56
C LEU A 63 -2.81 10.64 -11.50
N GLY A 64 -1.78 10.37 -10.69
CA GLY A 64 -0.60 11.25 -10.60
C GLY A 64 0.20 11.32 -11.90
N THR A 65 0.27 10.21 -12.64
CA THR A 65 0.92 10.17 -13.96
C THR A 65 0.17 11.03 -14.99
N HIS A 66 -1.17 11.06 -14.91
CA HIS A 66 -1.99 11.88 -15.80
C HIS A 66 -1.88 13.38 -15.52
N GLU A 67 -1.77 13.79 -14.24
CA GLU A 67 -1.56 15.20 -13.86
C GLU A 67 -0.18 15.71 -14.31
N GLU A 68 0.88 14.91 -14.19
CA GLU A 68 2.25 15.30 -14.60
C GLU A 68 2.40 15.47 -16.13
N LEU A 69 1.56 14.78 -16.91
CA LEU A 69 1.52 14.91 -18.37
C LEU A 69 0.59 16.03 -18.84
N GLY A 70 -0.38 16.45 -18.01
CA GLY A 70 -1.36 17.49 -18.33
C GLY A 70 -0.91 18.92 -18.04
N ASP A 71 -0.01 19.13 -17.08
CA ASP A 71 0.44 20.46 -16.62
C ASP A 71 1.66 21.03 -17.40
N ARG A 72 2.04 20.41 -18.54
CA ARG A 72 3.16 20.85 -19.40
C ARG A 72 2.74 21.47 -20.74
N SER A 73 1.47 21.87 -20.91
CA SER A 73 0.97 22.57 -22.12
C SER A 73 0.57 24.01 -21.86
#